data_AF-A0A1I8HBS4-F1
#
_entry.id   AF-A0A1I8HBS4-F1
#
_cell.length_a   1.000
_cell.length_b   1.000
_cell.length_c   1.000
_cell.angle_alpha   90.00
_cell.angle_beta   90.00
_cell.angle_gamma   90.00
#
_symmetry.space_group_name_H-M   'P 1'
#
loop_
_entity.id
_entity.type
_entity.pdbx_description
1 polymer ?
#
loop_
_entity_poly.entity_id
_entity_poly.type
_entity_poly.pdbx_seq_one_letter_code
_entity_poly.pdbx_strand_id
1 'polypeptide(L)'
;MQNNTISCCIVVMLCILASLITGLIGVAARVVPSITVTGVLYLTAGIFALFGNSIEHEKISRMSRKPRTCTDCTCYSLVKTPEEYCSSAYRTVSAGWSLIPSWAAAVSFLIASTFWLCLSRSVRIEKSKSML
;
A
#
# COMPACT_ATOMS: atom_id res chain seq x y z
N MET A 1 13.11 -2.92 -10.83
CA MET A 1 12.44 -2.72 -9.52
C MET A 1 11.02 -3.29 -9.43
N GLN A 2 10.40 -3.73 -10.53
CA GLN A 2 9.00 -4.20 -10.54
C GLN A 2 8.74 -5.43 -9.65
N ASN A 3 9.73 -6.32 -9.49
CA ASN A 3 9.63 -7.48 -8.59
C ASN A 3 9.33 -7.10 -7.13
N ASN A 4 9.90 -5.98 -6.64
CA ASN A 4 9.72 -5.55 -5.26
C ASN A 4 8.31 -5.00 -5.02
N THR A 5 7.79 -4.16 -5.94
CA THR A 5 6.43 -3.62 -5.85
C THR A 5 5.37 -4.71 -5.86
N ILE A 6 5.51 -5.72 -6.73
CA ILE A 6 4.56 -6.86 -6.80
C ILE A 6 4.55 -7.63 -5.47
N SER A 7 5.72 -7.84 -4.85
CA SER A 7 5.80 -8.50 -3.55
C SER A 7 5.04 -7.74 -2.46
N CYS A 8 5.18 -6.41 -2.40
CA CYS A 8 4.41 -5.58 -1.45
C CYS A 8 2.90 -5.74 -1.65
N CYS A 9 2.43 -5.73 -2.90
CA CYS A 9 1.01 -5.90 -3.21
C CYS A 9 0.47 -7.27 -2.77
N ILE A 10 1.24 -8.35 -2.97
CA ILE A 10 0.86 -9.70 -2.53
C ILE A 10 0.69 -9.74 -1.01
N VAL A 11 1.63 -9.16 -0.26
CA VAL A 11 1.54 -9.09 1.20
C VAL A 11 0.30 -8.32 1.65
N VAL A 12 -0.01 -7.18 1.02
CA VAL A 12 -1.22 -6.40 1.31
C VAL A 12 -2.49 -7.23 1.10
N MET A 13 -2.59 -7.94 -0.03
CA MET A 13 -3.76 -8.79 -0.31
C MET A 13 -3.91 -9.93 0.70
N LEU A 14 -2.80 -10.56 1.11
CA LEU A 14 -2.79 -11.59 2.14
C LEU A 14 -3.23 -11.04 3.50
N CYS A 15 -2.75 -9.84 3.88
CA CYS A 15 -3.16 -9.18 5.10
C CYS A 15 -4.67 -8.87 5.09
N ILE A 16 -5.23 -8.40 3.97
CA ILE A 16 -6.67 -8.12 3.84
C ILE A 16 -7.50 -9.40 3.98
N LEU A 17 -7.13 -10.47 3.28
CA LEU A 17 -7.82 -11.77 3.37
C LEU A 17 -7.78 -12.32 4.80
N ALA A 18 -6.62 -12.29 5.46
CA ALA A 18 -6.48 -12.72 6.85
C ALA A 18 -7.28 -11.81 7.80
N SER A 19 -7.34 -10.50 7.54
CA SER A 19 -8.10 -9.54 8.34
C SER A 19 -9.61 -9.78 8.25
N LEU A 20 -10.12 -10.24 7.10
CA LEU A 20 -11.53 -10.55 6.92
C LEU A 20 -11.95 -11.73 7.81
N ILE A 21 -11.16 -12.80 7.80
CA ILE A 21 -11.43 -14.01 8.59
C ILE A 21 -11.31 -13.69 10.09
N THR A 22 -10.20 -13.08 10.51
CA THR A 22 -9.95 -12.75 11.93
C THR A 22 -10.90 -11.67 12.46
N GLY A 23 -11.33 -10.74 11.60
CA GLY A 23 -12.27 -9.67 11.94
C GLY A 23 -13.69 -10.22 12.16
N LEU A 24 -14.16 -11.10 11.27
CA LEU A 24 -15.46 -11.76 11.42
C LEU A 24 -15.53 -12.58 12.71
N ILE A 25 -14.51 -13.40 12.98
CA ILE A 25 -14.44 -14.20 14.21
C ILE A 25 -14.35 -13.29 15.44
N GLY A 26 -13.52 -12.24 15.38
CA GLY A 26 -13.34 -11.30 16.49
C GLY A 26 -14.62 -10.57 16.88
N VAL A 27 -15.41 -10.12 15.90
CA VAL A 27 -16.69 -9.43 16.14
C VAL A 27 -17.77 -10.42 16.58
N ALA A 28 -17.91 -11.57 15.92
CA ALA A 28 -18.94 -12.57 16.24
C ALA A 28 -18.77 -13.16 17.64
N ALA A 29 -17.55 -13.51 18.03
CA ALA A 29 -17.27 -14.11 19.34
C ALA A 29 -16.89 -13.08 20.42
N ARG A 30 -16.83 -11.77 20.08
CA ARG A 30 -16.31 -10.68 20.94
C ARG A 30 -14.97 -11.04 21.62
N VAL A 31 -14.07 -11.67 20.87
CA VAL A 31 -12.77 -12.12 21.34
C VAL A 31 -11.75 -11.00 21.12
N VAL A 32 -11.36 -10.33 22.22
CA VAL A 32 -10.40 -9.22 22.24
C VAL A 32 -9.11 -9.51 21.44
N PRO A 33 -8.42 -10.66 21.62
CA PRO A 33 -7.17 -10.90 20.89
C PRO A 33 -7.36 -11.02 19.38
N SER A 34 -8.49 -11.56 18.90
CA SER A 34 -8.77 -11.66 17.46
C SER A 34 -8.98 -10.27 16.84
N ILE A 35 -9.72 -9.39 17.53
CA ILE A 35 -9.94 -8.00 17.10
C ILE A 35 -8.62 -7.22 17.04
N THR A 36 -7.72 -7.41 18.01
CA THR A 36 -6.41 -6.76 18.00
C THR A 36 -5.53 -7.22 16.83
N VAL A 37 -5.56 -8.52 16.49
CA VAL A 37 -4.82 -9.07 15.35
C VAL A 37 -5.32 -8.45 14.05
N THR A 38 -6.64 -8.31 13.87
CA THR A 38 -7.22 -7.62 12.70
C THR A 38 -6.70 -6.18 12.58
N GLY A 39 -6.65 -5.42 13.67
CA GLY A 39 -6.09 -4.06 13.67
C GLY A 39 -4.62 -3.99 13.25
N VAL A 40 -3.80 -4.94 13.70
CA VAL A 40 -2.38 -5.05 13.32
C VAL A 40 -2.22 -5.47 11.86
N LEU A 41 -3.07 -6.36 11.34
CA LEU A 41 -3.06 -6.75 9.93
C LEU A 41 -3.36 -5.56 9.02
N TYR A 42 -4.34 -4.71 9.39
CA TYR A 42 -4.61 -3.46 8.67
C TYR A 42 -3.45 -2.45 8.75
N LEU A 43 -2.78 -2.34 9.90
CA LEU A 43 -1.59 -1.49 10.05
C LEU A 43 -0.46 -1.96 9.12
N THR A 44 -0.22 -3.27 9.11
CA THR A 44 0.82 -3.91 8.30
C THR A 44 0.53 -3.72 6.82
N ALA A 45 -0.72 -3.94 6.39
CA ALA A 45 -1.17 -3.67 5.02
C ALA A 45 -0.95 -2.19 4.63
N GLY A 46 -1.29 -1.24 5.50
CA GLY A 46 -1.07 0.18 5.26
C GLY A 46 0.41 0.53 5.06
N ILE A 47 1.30 -0.02 5.89
CA ILE A 47 2.75 0.21 5.77
C ILE A 47 3.31 -0.37 4.47
N PHE A 48 2.94 -1.60 4.10
CA PHE A 48 3.38 -2.19 2.82
C PHE A 48 2.81 -1.44 1.61
N ALA A 49 1.58 -0.92 1.69
CA ALA A 49 1.00 -0.08 0.65
C ALA A 49 1.77 1.25 0.50
N LEU A 50 2.18 1.89 1.60
CA LEU A 50 3.02 3.09 1.57
C LEU A 50 4.38 2.82 0.92
N PHE A 51 5.02 1.69 1.25
CA PHE A 51 6.28 1.31 0.61
C PHE A 51 6.10 1.05 -0.89
N GLY A 52 5.05 0.32 -1.29
CA GLY A 52 4.73 0.10 -2.69
C GLY A 52 4.52 1.41 -3.46
N ASN A 53 3.70 2.31 -2.91
CA ASN A 53 3.43 3.63 -3.48
C ASN A 53 4.69 4.51 -3.58
N SER A 54 5.58 4.43 -2.58
CA SER A 54 6.84 5.18 -2.59
C SER A 54 7.77 4.71 -3.70
N ILE A 55 7.86 3.39 -3.93
CA ILE A 55 8.66 2.81 -5.02
C ILE A 55 8.10 3.23 -6.37
N GLU A 56 6.77 3.23 -6.54
CA GLU A 56 6.12 3.68 -7.77
C GLU A 56 6.34 5.18 -8.02
N HIS A 57 6.24 6.01 -6.98
CA HIS A 57 6.49 7.44 -7.08
C HIS A 57 7.94 7.72 -7.49
N GLU A 58 8.91 6.98 -6.93
CA GLU A 58 10.31 7.11 -7.33
C GLU A 58 10.56 6.60 -8.76
N LYS A 59 9.85 5.56 -9.19
CA LYS A 59 9.90 5.09 -10.59
C LYS A 59 9.42 6.18 -11.53
N ILE A 60 8.27 6.81 -11.24
CA ILE A 60 7.70 7.89 -12.06
C ILE A 60 8.62 9.12 -12.06
N SER A 61 9.19 9.49 -10.91
CA SER A 61 10.08 10.64 -10.81
C SER A 61 11.39 10.41 -11.57
N ARG A 62 11.95 9.19 -11.55
CA ARG A 62 13.11 8.82 -12.38
C ARG A 62 12.79 8.80 -13.88
N MET A 63 11.57 8.43 -14.26
CA MET A 63 11.12 8.47 -15.66
C MET A 63 10.78 9.88 -16.14
N SER A 64 10.43 10.80 -15.24
CA SER A 64 10.07 12.20 -15.57
C SER A 64 11.26 13.15 -15.48
N ARG A 65 12.25 12.87 -14.61
CA ARG A 65 13.42 13.73 -14.40
C ARG A 65 14.49 13.43 -15.46
N LYS A 66 14.47 14.20 -16.56
CA LYS A 66 15.57 14.24 -17.53
C LYS A 66 16.89 14.51 -16.81
N PRO A 67 17.95 13.69 -16.93
CA PRO A 67 19.27 14.09 -16.46
C PRO A 67 19.74 15.30 -17.28
N ARG A 68 20.10 16.40 -16.61
CA ARG A 68 20.57 17.65 -17.25
C ARG A 68 21.89 17.49 -18.01
N THR A 69 22.60 16.37 -17.83
CA THR A 69 24.00 16.19 -18.22
C THR A 69 24.28 14.93 -19.04
N CYS A 70 23.25 14.16 -19.44
CA CYS A 70 23.45 12.96 -20.26
C CYS A 70 22.26 12.77 -21.20
N THR A 71 22.50 12.97 -22.50
CA THR A 71 21.50 12.85 -23.58
C THR A 71 21.07 11.39 -23.82
N ASP A 72 21.91 10.44 -23.38
CA ASP A 72 21.81 9.00 -23.72
C ASP A 72 21.26 8.15 -22.56
N CYS A 73 21.08 8.74 -21.38
CA CYS A 73 20.99 7.96 -20.15
C CYS A 73 19.59 7.50 -19.72
N THR A 74 18.48 7.90 -20.36
CA THR A 74 17.15 7.52 -19.82
C THR A 74 16.08 7.26 -20.88
N CYS A 75 16.21 6.12 -21.55
CA CYS A 75 15.05 5.37 -22.04
C CYS A 75 15.05 4.01 -21.36
N TYR A 76 14.26 3.87 -20.30
CA TYR A 76 13.99 2.57 -19.69
C TYR A 76 13.04 1.79 -20.62
N SER A 77 13.55 1.38 -21.78
CA SER A 77 12.84 0.54 -22.73
C SER A 77 13.28 -0.90 -22.53
N LEU A 78 12.31 -1.83 -22.42
CA LEU A 78 12.59 -3.27 -22.39
C LEU A 78 13.24 -3.76 -23.73
N VAL A 79 13.22 -2.91 -24.76
CA VAL A 79 13.77 -3.16 -26.10
C VAL A 79 14.71 -2.00 -26.44
N LYS A 80 15.90 -2.27 -26.99
CA LYS A 80 16.83 -1.22 -27.44
C LYS A 80 16.13 -0.33 -28.48
N THR A 81 15.64 0.82 -28.05
CA THR A 81 15.05 1.84 -28.91
C THR A 81 16.13 2.86 -29.28
N PRO A 82 16.22 3.29 -30.56
CA PRO A 82 17.16 4.34 -30.96
C PRO A 82 16.92 5.63 -30.19
N GLU A 83 17.99 6.34 -29.82
CA GLU A 83 17.97 7.55 -28.99
C GLU A 83 17.16 8.72 -29.58
N GLU A 84 16.97 8.74 -30.90
CA GLU A 84 16.12 9.72 -31.58
C GLU A 84 14.66 9.66 -31.11
N TYR A 85 14.21 8.45 -30.74
CA TYR A 85 12.95 8.19 -30.08
C TYR A 85 13.11 8.15 -28.55
N CYS A 86 13.98 8.99 -27.97
CA CYS A 86 14.06 9.30 -26.52
C CYS A 86 13.79 10.79 -26.15
N SER A 87 13.48 11.65 -27.13
CA SER A 87 13.00 13.02 -26.94
C SER A 87 11.57 13.16 -26.34
N SER A 88 11.34 14.22 -25.56
CA SER A 88 10.05 14.52 -24.91
C SER A 88 8.88 14.77 -25.90
N ALA A 89 9.14 14.79 -27.20
CA ALA A 89 8.15 15.11 -28.24
C ALA A 89 7.23 13.94 -28.62
N TYR A 90 7.67 12.68 -28.48
CA TYR A 90 6.88 11.50 -28.88
C TYR A 90 6.63 10.50 -27.73
N ARG A 91 7.18 10.72 -26.53
CA ARG A 91 6.90 9.87 -25.34
C ARG A 91 6.56 10.72 -24.11
N THR A 92 5.28 10.80 -23.79
CA THR A 92 4.77 11.45 -22.58
C THR A 92 4.57 10.41 -21.47
N VAL A 93 5.25 10.59 -20.33
CA VAL A 93 5.00 9.80 -19.13
C VAL A 93 3.84 10.44 -18.37
N SER A 94 2.63 9.90 -18.54
CA SER A 94 1.47 10.31 -17.75
C SER A 94 1.35 9.42 -16.52
N ALA A 95 1.12 10.01 -15.35
CA ALA A 95 0.70 9.26 -14.18
C ALA A 95 -0.63 8.56 -14.49
N GLY A 96 -0.65 7.23 -14.37
CA GLY A 96 -1.87 6.46 -14.56
C GLY A 96 -2.91 6.79 -13.49
N TRP A 97 -4.19 6.62 -13.83
CA TRP A 97 -5.31 6.91 -12.92
C TRP A 97 -5.26 6.10 -11.61
N SER A 98 -4.57 4.95 -11.61
CA SER A 98 -4.41 4.06 -10.44
C SER A 98 -3.55 4.64 -9.31
N LEU A 99 -2.79 5.70 -9.54
CA LEU A 99 -1.90 6.27 -8.51
C LEU A 99 -2.72 6.88 -7.36
N ILE A 100 -3.74 7.68 -7.70
CA ILE A 100 -4.61 8.37 -6.74
C ILE A 100 -5.35 7.38 -5.82
N PRO A 101 -6.07 6.36 -6.32
CA PRO A 101 -6.75 5.40 -5.46
C PRO A 101 -5.78 4.57 -4.61
N SER A 102 -4.54 4.33 -5.08
CA SER A 102 -3.55 3.60 -4.28
C SER A 102 -3.09 4.37 -3.03
N TRP A 103 -2.89 5.68 -3.16
CA TRP A 103 -2.60 6.55 -2.02
C TRP A 103 -3.81 6.67 -1.07
N ALA A 104 -5.02 6.79 -1.62
CA ALA A 104 -6.24 6.80 -0.83
C ALA A 104 -6.43 5.48 -0.05
N ALA A 105 -6.12 4.34 -0.67
CA ALA A 105 -6.18 3.03 -0.03
C ALA A 105 -5.16 2.90 1.11
N ALA A 106 -3.93 3.40 0.95
CA ALA A 106 -2.94 3.40 2.02
C ALA A 106 -3.42 4.18 3.25
N VAL A 107 -4.01 5.37 3.03
CA VAL A 107 -4.59 6.19 4.13
C VAL A 107 -5.79 5.50 4.76
N SER A 108 -6.68 4.90 3.97
CA SER A 108 -7.87 4.21 4.50
C SER A 108 -7.50 3.01 5.37
N PHE A 109 -6.43 2.25 5.03
CA PHE A 109 -5.95 1.15 5.88
C PHE A 109 -5.42 1.63 7.24
N LEU A 110 -4.76 2.78 7.31
CA LEU A 110 -4.28 3.36 8.57
C LEU A 110 -5.44 3.84 9.46
N ILE A 111 -6.44 4.48 8.85
CA ILE A 111 -7.67 4.90 9.54
C ILE A 111 -8.42 3.66 10.07
N ALA A 112 -8.60 2.64 9.22
CA ALA A 112 -9.25 1.39 9.60
C ALA A 112 -8.50 0.70 10.75
N SER A 113 -7.16 0.66 10.70
CA SER A 113 -6.35 0.11 11.79
C SER A 113 -6.59 0.84 13.12
N THR A 114 -6.60 2.17 13.10
CA THR A 114 -6.89 2.99 14.30
C THR A 114 -8.26 2.67 14.85
N PHE A 115 -9.28 2.58 13.99
CA PHE A 115 -10.63 2.22 14.39
C PHE A 115 -10.70 0.83 15.04
N TRP A 116 -10.06 -0.18 14.45
CA TRP A 116 -9.99 -1.54 15.00
C TRP A 116 -9.29 -1.58 16.37
N LEU A 117 -8.22 -0.81 16.55
CA LEU A 117 -7.52 -0.71 17.83
C LEU A 117 -8.39 -0.01 18.89
N CYS A 118 -9.10 1.06 18.55
CA CYS A 118 -10.07 1.70 19.43
C CYS A 118 -11.22 0.75 19.83
N LEU A 119 -11.72 -0.03 18.86
CA LEU A 119 -12.76 -1.03 19.11
C LEU A 119 -12.24 -2.12 20.06
N SER A 120 -11.01 -2.59 19.87
CA SER A 120 -10.39 -3.57 20.77
C SER A 120 -10.28 -3.09 22.22
N ARG A 121 -9.99 -1.78 22.41
CA ARG A 121 -9.97 -1.16 23.74
C ARG A 121 -11.37 -1.09 24.35
N SER A 122 -12.36 -0.70 23.56
CA SER A 122 -13.75 -0.61 24.01
C SER A 122 -14.29 -1.96 24.48
N VAL A 123 -14.09 -3.02 23.68
CA VAL A 123 -14.52 -4.38 24.04
C VAL A 123 -13.78 -4.90 25.27
N ARG A 124 -12.49 -4.57 25.42
CA ARG A 124 -11.73 -4.92 26.63
C ARG A 124 -12.31 -4.25 27.88
N ILE A 125 -12.69 -2.98 27.79
CA ILE A 125 -13.31 -2.23 28.89
C ILE A 125 -14.67 -2.86 29.25
N GLU A 126 -15.52 -3.16 28.26
CA GLU A 126 -16.80 -3.83 28.51
C GLU A 126 -16.62 -5.17 29.24
N LYS A 127 -15.68 -6.01 28.79
CA LYS A 127 -15.37 -7.29 29.43
C LYS A 127 -14.89 -7.13 30.87
N SER A 128 -14.12 -6.09 31.17
CA SER A 128 -13.67 -5.82 32.54
C SER A 128 -14.81 -5.38 33.47
N LYS A 129 -15.81 -4.65 32.95
CA LYS A 129 -16.98 -4.24 33.73
C LYS A 129 -17.93 -5.40 34.04
N SER A 130 -18.01 -6.40 33.17
CA SER A 130 -18.88 -7.58 33.37
C SER A 130 -18.31 -8.64 34.33
N MET A 131 -17.06 -8.49 34.78
CA MET A 131 -16.42 -9.41 35.75
C MET A 131 -16.49 -8.91 37.20
N LEU A 132 -16.91 -7.66 37.41
CA LEU A 132 -17.22 -7.05 38.71
C LEU A 132 -18.70 -7.24 39.03
#